data_AF-A0A944W4B6-F1
#
_entry.id   AF-A0A944W4B6-F1
#
_cell.length_a   1.000
_cell.length_b   1.000
_cell.length_c   1.000
_cell.angle_alpha   90.00
_cell.angle_beta   90.00
_cell.angle_gamma   90.00
#
_symmetry.space_group_name_H-M   'P 1'
#
loop_
_entity.id
_entity.type
_entity.pdbx_description
1 polymer ?
#
loop_
_entity_poly.entity_id
_entity_poly.type
_entity_poly.pdbx_seq_one_letter_code
_entity_poly.pdbx_strand_id
1 'polypeptide(L)'
;MPLIWSTGYDSGMTSKSRIWLMGWALMLVLSVGCTSDDPATSVDEAVPTAVTEATPDSDLLPTVTPEPQPTATHVPTIVPDNSDVPSGLASPFDASAPLNGEEFLSPFGVYRKSADRPEFGHSGIDVPMANGAPMFAVADGRIREIQPGSDERPGSVAQLLLADGSDSDTGWIFVYEHIDLAPGIDVGTVVERGQLLGGNAMPTGVSNNHLQLTFVFNEQGFTRDHTCWLDQLDDEARTEVDAWFGRLKSSQSFLSGWGTALDEGYYSYRGLLDAGAYPDGPKLCYEQGTDVREVY
;
A
#
# COMPACT_ATOMS: atom_id res chain seq x y z
N MET A 1 43.83 -22.57 47.70
CA MET A 1 43.68 -21.30 48.46
C MET A 1 44.52 -20.26 47.75
N PRO A 2 43.99 -19.13 47.23
CA PRO A 2 42.57 -18.81 46.88
C PRO A 2 41.88 -19.89 45.98
N LEU A 3 40.62 -19.89 45.51
CA LEU A 3 39.30 -19.23 45.81
C LEU A 3 39.11 -17.70 45.69
N ILE A 4 38.09 -17.12 45.01
CA ILE A 4 36.90 -17.51 44.19
C ILE A 4 36.48 -16.26 43.35
N TRP A 5 35.60 -16.21 42.34
CA TRP A 5 34.67 -17.11 41.60
C TRP A 5 34.64 -16.65 40.11
N SER A 6 33.87 -17.10 39.09
CA SER A 6 32.57 -17.80 38.86
C SER A 6 31.29 -16.95 38.71
N THR A 7 30.34 -17.44 37.88
CA THR A 7 29.01 -16.89 37.48
C THR A 7 29.00 -15.54 36.73
N GLY A 8 28.03 -15.23 35.84
CA GLY A 8 26.91 -16.02 35.30
C GLY A 8 25.88 -15.13 34.56
N TYR A 9 24.95 -15.73 33.79
CA TYR A 9 23.73 -15.06 33.24
C TYR A 9 22.93 -14.36 34.37
N ASP A 10 22.16 -13.28 34.14
CA ASP A 10 20.92 -13.30 33.35
C ASP A 10 20.35 -11.87 33.07
N SER A 11 19.30 -11.85 32.23
CA SER A 11 18.26 -10.84 31.90
C SER A 11 18.05 -9.60 32.80
N GLY A 12 17.69 -8.47 32.16
CA GLY A 12 17.14 -7.31 32.87
C GLY A 12 16.65 -6.15 31.98
N MET A 13 15.34 -6.06 31.74
CA MET A 13 14.72 -4.85 31.16
C MET A 13 14.85 -3.65 32.11
N THR A 14 15.19 -2.46 31.60
CA THR A 14 14.85 -1.20 32.29
C THR A 14 14.30 -0.15 31.33
N SER A 15 12.98 0.01 31.31
CA SER A 15 12.34 1.24 30.84
C SER A 15 12.84 2.44 31.65
N LYS A 16 12.98 3.59 31.01
CA LYS A 16 13.25 4.88 31.66
C LYS A 16 12.24 5.95 31.25
N SER A 17 10.99 5.73 31.64
CA SER A 17 9.94 6.75 31.63
C SER A 17 10.42 8.04 32.29
N ARG A 18 10.43 9.15 31.55
CA ARG A 18 10.72 10.48 32.10
C ARG A 18 9.44 11.11 32.66
N ILE A 19 9.24 10.94 33.96
CA ILE A 19 8.22 11.66 34.73
C ILE A 19 8.65 13.12 34.88
N TRP A 20 7.73 14.06 34.62
CA TRP A 20 7.82 15.45 35.08
C TRP A 20 6.57 15.78 35.90
N LEU A 21 6.75 16.38 37.08
CA LEU A 21 5.67 16.61 38.04
C LEU A 21 5.45 18.11 38.31
N MET A 22 4.25 18.56 37.94
CA MET A 22 3.37 19.54 38.62
C MET A 22 3.95 20.80 39.31
N GLY A 23 3.42 21.95 38.91
CA GLY A 23 3.34 23.16 39.75
C GLY A 23 3.26 24.46 38.93
N TRP A 24 2.40 25.44 39.21
CA TRP A 24 1.31 25.54 40.20
C TRP A 24 0.18 26.42 39.59
N ALA A 25 -1.03 26.40 40.17
CA ALA A 25 -2.20 27.11 39.62
C ALA A 25 -2.37 28.53 40.19
N LEU A 26 -3.13 29.37 39.47
CA LEU A 26 -3.77 30.58 40.01
C LEU A 26 -5.22 30.67 39.52
N MET A 27 -6.17 30.72 40.45
CA MET A 27 -7.58 31.00 40.16
C MET A 27 -7.84 32.51 40.12
N LEU A 28 -8.82 32.92 39.32
CA LEU A 28 -9.63 34.10 39.62
C LEU A 28 -11.11 33.72 39.53
N VAL A 29 -11.91 34.15 40.50
CA VAL A 29 -13.34 33.83 40.60
C VAL A 29 -14.15 35.12 40.52
N LEU A 30 -15.16 35.15 39.65
CA LEU A 30 -16.29 36.07 39.75
C LEU A 30 -17.59 35.35 39.38
N SER A 31 -18.50 35.28 40.34
CA SER A 31 -19.93 35.02 40.19
C SER A 31 -20.68 36.37 40.16
N VAL A 32 -22.00 36.52 39.99
CA VAL A 32 -23.20 35.66 40.15
C VAL A 32 -24.23 36.05 39.08
N GLY A 33 -25.13 35.14 38.69
CA GLY A 33 -26.31 35.48 37.87
C GLY A 33 -27.35 34.37 37.78
N CYS A 34 -28.28 34.30 38.73
CA CYS A 34 -29.48 33.44 38.68
C CYS A 34 -30.52 34.05 37.69
N THR A 35 -31.63 33.41 37.27
CA THR A 35 -32.51 32.43 37.93
C THR A 35 -33.55 31.87 36.91
N SER A 36 -34.22 30.75 37.24
CA SER A 36 -35.60 30.34 36.82
C SER A 36 -35.91 30.11 35.32
N ASP A 37 -36.74 29.13 34.90
CA ASP A 37 -37.44 28.03 35.59
C ASP A 37 -37.72 26.87 34.60
N ASP A 38 -37.78 25.63 35.10
CA ASP A 38 -38.50 24.52 34.46
C ASP A 38 -39.95 24.46 35.01
N PRO A 39 -40.93 23.99 34.22
CA PRO A 39 -41.64 22.80 34.71
C PRO A 39 -41.90 21.73 33.63
N ALA A 40 -41.89 20.47 34.06
CA ALA A 40 -42.03 19.30 33.20
C ALA A 40 -43.49 18.99 32.77
N THR A 41 -43.64 18.32 31.62
CA THR A 41 -44.74 17.43 31.19
C THR A 41 -44.37 16.85 29.82
N SER A 42 -44.66 15.60 29.45
CA SER A 42 -44.97 14.39 30.21
C SER A 42 -44.78 13.18 29.28
N VAL A 43 -44.19 12.09 29.77
CA VAL A 43 -44.27 10.79 29.07
C VAL A 43 -45.68 10.22 29.19
N ASP A 44 -46.18 9.61 28.12
CA ASP A 44 -47.37 8.78 28.11
C ASP A 44 -47.12 7.59 27.16
N GLU A 45 -47.36 6.37 27.64
CA GLU A 45 -47.08 5.12 26.92
C GLU A 45 -48.12 4.05 27.31
N ALA A 46 -48.43 3.14 26.37
CA ALA A 46 -49.47 2.11 26.43
C ALA A 46 -50.92 2.65 26.33
N VAL A 47 -51.94 1.88 25.95
CA VAL A 47 -52.05 0.41 25.78
C VAL A 47 -52.79 0.08 24.46
N PRO A 48 -52.33 -0.90 23.66
CA PRO A 48 -53.14 -1.44 22.57
C PRO A 48 -54.26 -2.36 23.12
N THR A 49 -55.53 -2.05 22.81
CA THR A 49 -56.68 -2.83 23.29
C THR A 49 -56.82 -4.16 22.55
N ALA A 50 -56.89 -5.27 23.28
CA ALA A 50 -57.28 -6.58 22.74
C ALA A 50 -58.79 -6.80 22.88
N VAL A 51 -59.48 -7.16 21.78
CA VAL A 51 -60.85 -7.70 21.82
C VAL A 51 -60.96 -8.93 20.91
N THR A 52 -61.52 -9.97 21.51
CA THR A 52 -61.84 -11.32 21.05
C THR A 52 -62.29 -11.49 19.59
N GLU A 53 -61.62 -12.43 18.92
CA GLU A 53 -62.14 -13.47 18.02
C GLU A 53 -63.62 -13.43 17.58
N ALA A 54 -63.83 -13.45 16.27
CA ALA A 54 -65.05 -13.98 15.64
C ALA A 54 -64.67 -14.68 14.32
N THR A 55 -64.96 -15.98 14.20
CA THR A 55 -64.86 -16.73 12.94
C THR A 55 -66.13 -16.53 12.09
N PRO A 56 -65.99 -16.54 10.76
CA PRO A 56 -66.78 -17.50 10.00
C PRO A 56 -66.03 -18.17 8.84
N ASP A 57 -66.42 -19.42 8.60
CA ASP A 57 -66.35 -20.26 7.38
C ASP A 57 -65.11 -20.32 6.48
N SER A 58 -64.95 -21.52 5.89
CA SER A 58 -63.91 -21.83 4.89
C SER A 58 -64.47 -21.71 3.48
N ASP A 59 -63.82 -20.92 2.62
CA ASP A 59 -64.07 -21.00 1.18
C ASP A 59 -62.76 -20.98 0.35
N LEU A 60 -62.55 -22.11 -0.30
CA LEU A 60 -61.64 -22.47 -1.40
C LEU A 60 -60.69 -21.38 -1.95
N LEU A 61 -59.44 -21.35 -1.47
CA LEU A 61 -58.31 -20.78 -2.22
C LEU A 61 -57.86 -21.74 -3.34
N PRO A 62 -57.62 -21.28 -4.57
CA PRO A 62 -57.16 -22.13 -5.67
C PRO A 62 -55.69 -22.53 -5.49
N THR A 63 -55.37 -23.81 -5.71
CA THR A 63 -54.00 -24.31 -5.70
C THR A 63 -53.23 -23.82 -6.92
N VAL A 64 -52.49 -22.72 -6.78
CA VAL A 64 -51.52 -22.28 -7.80
C VAL A 64 -50.35 -23.27 -7.79
N THR A 65 -50.18 -24.01 -8.89
CA THR A 65 -48.98 -24.84 -9.07
C THR A 65 -47.78 -23.91 -9.31
N PRO A 66 -46.69 -24.00 -8.54
CA PRO A 66 -45.51 -23.19 -8.81
C PRO A 66 -44.92 -23.57 -10.17
N GLU A 67 -44.68 -22.58 -11.02
CA GLU A 67 -43.95 -22.75 -12.28
C GLU A 67 -42.52 -23.21 -11.98
N PRO A 68 -41.95 -24.18 -12.73
CA PRO A 68 -40.60 -24.65 -12.48
C PRO A 68 -39.60 -23.52 -12.76
N GLN A 69 -39.11 -22.89 -11.70
CA GLN A 69 -38.09 -21.83 -11.76
C GLN A 69 -36.91 -22.32 -12.62
N PRO A 70 -36.47 -21.54 -13.64
CA PRO A 70 -35.38 -21.97 -14.51
C PRO A 70 -34.14 -22.25 -13.67
N THR A 71 -33.60 -23.47 -13.79
CA THR A 71 -32.38 -23.85 -13.09
C THR A 71 -31.26 -22.94 -13.56
N ALA A 72 -30.75 -22.10 -12.65
CA ALA A 72 -29.60 -21.26 -12.92
C ALA A 72 -28.45 -22.18 -13.36
N THR A 73 -28.07 -22.08 -14.63
CA THR A 73 -26.89 -22.77 -15.13
C THR A 73 -25.70 -22.08 -14.48
N HIS A 74 -25.09 -22.75 -13.51
CA HIS A 74 -23.82 -22.32 -12.94
C HIS A 74 -22.77 -22.36 -14.06
N VAL A 75 -22.60 -21.20 -14.73
CA VAL A 75 -21.35 -20.89 -15.40
C VAL A 75 -20.28 -21.02 -14.31
N PRO A 76 -19.24 -21.87 -14.48
CA PRO A 76 -18.16 -21.89 -13.52
C PRO A 76 -17.51 -20.50 -13.53
N THR A 77 -17.56 -19.81 -12.40
CA THR A 77 -16.72 -18.64 -12.18
C THR A 77 -15.28 -19.07 -12.45
N ILE A 78 -14.62 -18.44 -13.43
CA ILE A 78 -13.18 -18.63 -13.59
C ILE A 78 -12.54 -17.88 -12.43
N VAL A 79 -12.17 -18.64 -11.41
CA VAL A 79 -11.48 -18.15 -10.22
C VAL A 79 -10.00 -17.98 -10.58
N PRO A 80 -9.42 -16.78 -10.45
CA PRO A 80 -7.98 -16.60 -10.61
C PRO A 80 -7.22 -17.42 -9.58
N ASP A 81 -6.48 -18.41 -10.05
CA ASP A 81 -5.43 -19.08 -9.28
C ASP A 81 -4.18 -18.18 -9.25
N ASN A 82 -3.19 -18.47 -8.39
CA ASN A 82 -1.94 -17.71 -8.38
C ASN A 82 -1.08 -17.95 -9.65
N SER A 83 -1.52 -18.84 -10.54
CA SER A 83 -0.98 -19.02 -11.89
C SER A 83 -1.55 -18.04 -12.94
N ASP A 84 -2.73 -17.45 -12.71
CA ASP A 84 -3.34 -16.45 -13.60
C ASP A 84 -2.89 -15.04 -13.20
N VAL A 85 -1.69 -14.66 -13.61
CA VAL A 85 -1.10 -13.32 -13.40
C VAL A 85 -1.74 -12.27 -14.32
N PRO A 86 -2.35 -11.18 -13.79
CA PRO A 86 -2.72 -10.00 -14.56
C PRO A 86 -1.56 -9.43 -15.39
N SER A 87 -1.83 -9.20 -16.67
CA SER A 87 -0.90 -8.65 -17.67
C SER A 87 -1.63 -7.64 -18.56
N GLY A 88 -0.88 -6.86 -19.36
CA GLY A 88 -1.41 -5.71 -20.08
C GLY A 88 -1.57 -4.47 -19.19
N LEU A 89 -0.78 -4.36 -18.13
CA LEU A 89 -0.78 -3.21 -17.22
C LEU A 89 -0.38 -1.92 -17.95
N ALA A 90 -1.01 -0.79 -17.59
CA ALA A 90 -0.64 0.55 -18.05
C ALA A 90 0.58 1.08 -17.30
N SER A 91 1.19 2.16 -17.79
CA SER A 91 2.22 2.86 -17.04
C SER A 91 1.61 3.52 -15.78
N PRO A 92 2.17 3.28 -14.57
CA PRO A 92 1.68 3.89 -13.34
C PRO A 92 2.06 5.37 -13.17
N PHE A 93 2.91 5.92 -14.05
CA PHE A 93 3.37 7.31 -14.04
C PHE A 93 3.56 7.84 -15.47
N ASP A 94 3.64 9.16 -15.63
CA ASP A 94 4.00 9.80 -16.90
C ASP A 94 5.48 9.55 -17.24
N ALA A 95 5.74 8.54 -18.06
CA ALA A 95 7.08 8.19 -18.54
C ALA A 95 7.63 9.18 -19.60
N SER A 96 6.83 10.13 -20.08
CA SER A 96 7.30 11.26 -20.91
C SER A 96 7.90 12.40 -20.06
N ALA A 97 7.60 12.42 -18.75
CA ALA A 97 7.99 13.51 -17.86
C ALA A 97 9.50 13.80 -17.84
N PRO A 98 9.89 15.08 -17.58
CA PRO A 98 11.28 15.44 -17.37
C PRO A 98 11.88 14.76 -16.13
N LEU A 99 13.15 14.38 -16.25
CA LEU A 99 14.00 13.98 -15.14
C LEU A 99 14.22 15.18 -14.20
N ASN A 100 14.22 14.94 -12.88
CA ASN A 100 14.26 15.98 -11.85
C ASN A 100 15.66 16.23 -11.26
N GLY A 101 16.62 15.36 -11.52
CA GLY A 101 18.03 15.47 -11.12
C GLY A 101 18.38 14.94 -9.73
N GLU A 102 17.41 14.52 -8.91
CA GLU A 102 17.60 14.02 -7.54
C GLU A 102 17.28 12.50 -7.45
N GLU A 103 17.56 11.76 -8.53
CA GLU A 103 17.00 10.42 -8.79
C GLU A 103 17.62 9.26 -7.99
N PHE A 104 17.20 9.10 -6.74
CA PHE A 104 17.45 7.87 -5.98
C PHE A 104 16.45 6.74 -6.33
N LEU A 105 16.64 6.12 -7.50
CA LEU A 105 15.96 4.90 -7.96
C LEU A 105 16.48 3.60 -7.31
N SER A 106 15.60 2.63 -7.01
CA SER A 106 15.99 1.27 -6.60
C SER A 106 15.28 0.22 -7.47
N PRO A 107 15.99 -0.77 -8.02
CA PRO A 107 15.39 -1.91 -8.72
C PRO A 107 14.52 -2.82 -7.84
N PHE A 108 13.79 -3.72 -8.49
CA PHE A 108 13.18 -4.91 -7.89
C PHE A 108 14.21 -6.03 -7.68
N GLY A 109 14.02 -6.85 -6.66
CA GLY A 109 14.78 -8.08 -6.39
C GLY A 109 16.17 -7.87 -5.75
N VAL A 110 16.72 -6.66 -5.80
CA VAL A 110 18.07 -6.38 -5.29
C VAL A 110 18.11 -6.28 -3.77
N TYR A 111 19.05 -6.98 -3.13
CA TYR A 111 19.36 -6.82 -1.73
C TYR A 111 20.29 -5.60 -1.58
N ARG A 112 19.77 -4.48 -1.05
CA ARG A 112 20.42 -3.15 -1.10
C ARG A 112 20.83 -2.58 0.25
N LYS A 113 20.28 -3.09 1.36
CA LYS A 113 20.62 -2.75 2.75
C LYS A 113 20.36 -3.93 3.68
N SER A 114 21.08 -4.02 4.79
CA SER A 114 20.92 -5.04 5.84
C SER A 114 19.51 -5.12 6.46
N ALA A 115 18.68 -4.09 6.28
CA ALA A 115 17.28 -4.07 6.70
C ALA A 115 16.32 -4.77 5.71
N ASP A 116 16.72 -5.01 4.45
CA ASP A 116 15.96 -5.85 3.54
C ASP A 116 16.16 -7.33 3.91
N ARG A 117 15.30 -8.22 3.37
CA ARG A 117 15.50 -9.66 3.52
C ARG A 117 16.45 -10.21 2.43
N PRO A 118 17.54 -10.92 2.77
CA PRO A 118 18.51 -11.40 1.79
C PRO A 118 17.92 -12.37 0.76
N GLU A 119 16.87 -13.11 1.12
CA GLU A 119 16.23 -14.09 0.24
C GLU A 119 15.25 -13.49 -0.79
N PHE A 120 14.91 -12.21 -0.66
CA PHE A 120 13.97 -11.50 -1.57
C PHE A 120 14.56 -10.23 -2.17
N GLY A 121 15.43 -9.53 -1.42
CA GLY A 121 15.85 -8.17 -1.74
C GLY A 121 14.68 -7.19 -1.67
N HIS A 122 14.69 -6.22 -2.58
CA HIS A 122 13.71 -5.15 -2.64
C HIS A 122 12.41 -5.56 -3.35
N SER A 123 11.26 -5.25 -2.73
CA SER A 123 9.94 -5.77 -3.08
C SER A 123 9.23 -5.08 -4.26
N GLY A 124 9.61 -3.85 -4.60
CA GLY A 124 9.04 -3.02 -5.66
C GLY A 124 10.12 -2.25 -6.44
N ILE A 125 9.80 -1.07 -6.98
CA ILE A 125 10.78 -0.22 -7.69
C ILE A 125 10.66 1.24 -7.24
N ASP A 126 11.74 1.83 -6.74
CA ASP A 126 11.71 3.23 -6.26
C ASP A 126 11.71 4.22 -7.44
N VAL A 127 10.61 4.37 -8.17
CA VAL A 127 10.54 5.30 -9.30
C VAL A 127 10.72 6.76 -8.81
N PRO A 128 11.79 7.47 -9.20
CA PRO A 128 12.02 8.84 -8.76
C PRO A 128 11.06 9.79 -9.49
N MET A 129 10.10 10.33 -8.74
CA MET A 129 9.11 11.30 -9.23
C MET A 129 9.22 12.63 -8.46
N ALA A 130 8.88 13.74 -9.11
CA ALA A 130 8.76 15.05 -8.45
C ALA A 130 7.54 15.11 -7.52
N ASN A 131 7.54 15.99 -6.52
CA ASN A 131 6.38 16.23 -5.66
C ASN A 131 5.14 16.62 -6.49
N GLY A 132 3.98 16.04 -6.20
CA GLY A 132 2.73 16.23 -6.95
C GLY A 132 2.68 15.62 -8.35
N ALA A 133 3.72 14.90 -8.80
CA ALA A 133 3.69 14.20 -10.09
C ALA A 133 2.60 13.10 -10.10
N PRO A 134 1.83 12.95 -11.19
CA PRO A 134 0.62 12.12 -11.19
C PRO A 134 0.94 10.61 -11.16
N MET A 135 0.11 9.87 -10.43
CA MET A 135 0.12 8.41 -10.35
C MET A 135 -1.21 7.84 -10.89
N PHE A 136 -1.12 6.79 -11.69
CA PHE A 136 -2.25 6.22 -12.45
C PHE A 136 -2.54 4.76 -12.09
N ALA A 137 -3.82 4.37 -12.16
CA ALA A 137 -4.29 3.00 -12.01
C ALA A 137 -3.76 2.14 -13.17
N VAL A 138 -2.99 1.09 -12.89
CA VAL A 138 -2.38 0.27 -13.96
C VAL A 138 -3.35 -0.69 -14.64
N ALA A 139 -4.51 -0.93 -14.05
CA ALA A 139 -5.58 -1.73 -14.61
C ALA A 139 -6.92 -1.27 -14.01
N ASP A 140 -8.01 -1.78 -14.56
CA ASP A 140 -9.32 -1.71 -13.90
C ASP A 140 -9.23 -2.42 -12.55
N GLY A 141 -9.91 -1.93 -11.53
CA GLY A 141 -9.85 -2.54 -10.20
C GLY A 141 -10.59 -1.79 -9.10
N ARG A 142 -10.34 -2.18 -7.86
CA ARG A 142 -10.98 -1.64 -6.65
C ARG A 142 -9.92 -1.26 -5.61
N ILE A 143 -10.03 -0.07 -5.01
CA ILE A 143 -9.18 0.30 -3.88
C ILE A 143 -9.59 -0.56 -2.66
N ARG A 144 -8.73 -1.52 -2.28
CA ARG A 144 -8.97 -2.48 -1.18
C ARG A 144 -8.68 -1.86 0.18
N GLU A 145 -7.60 -1.10 0.28
CA GLU A 145 -7.08 -0.58 1.54
C GLU A 145 -6.35 0.74 1.32
N ILE A 146 -6.44 1.65 2.29
CA ILE A 146 -5.64 2.87 2.37
C ILE A 146 -5.08 2.95 3.79
N GLN A 147 -3.75 2.86 3.94
CA GLN A 147 -3.05 3.14 5.20
C GLN A 147 -2.53 4.59 5.13
N PRO A 148 -2.93 5.48 6.05
CA PRO A 148 -2.46 6.87 6.03
C PRO A 148 -0.98 6.98 6.38
N GLY A 149 -0.31 7.98 5.80
CA GLY A 149 1.10 8.29 6.06
C GLY A 149 1.38 8.85 7.46
N SER A 150 2.65 9.12 7.72
CA SER A 150 3.14 9.76 8.95
C SER A 150 4.22 10.81 8.65
N ASP A 151 4.62 11.60 9.64
CA ASP A 151 5.74 12.55 9.51
C ASP A 151 7.06 11.86 9.09
N GLU A 152 7.21 10.56 9.38
CA GLU A 152 8.37 9.73 9.01
C GLU A 152 8.19 9.03 7.65
N ARG A 153 6.96 8.98 7.12
CA ARG A 153 6.57 8.38 5.83
C ARG A 153 5.46 9.20 5.17
N PRO A 154 5.78 10.29 4.46
CA PRO A 154 4.79 11.14 3.79
C PRO A 154 3.97 10.38 2.74
N GLY A 155 2.70 10.76 2.57
CA GLY A 155 1.75 10.11 1.66
C GLY A 155 1.18 8.80 2.19
N SER A 156 0.05 8.38 1.63
CA SER A 156 -0.61 7.13 2.03
C SER A 156 0.00 5.92 1.32
N VAL A 157 -0.33 4.73 1.81
CA VAL A 157 -0.15 3.45 1.10
C VAL A 157 -1.52 2.97 0.64
N ALA A 158 -1.76 2.97 -0.67
CA ALA A 158 -3.02 2.51 -1.27
C ALA A 158 -2.85 1.16 -1.96
N GLN A 159 -3.78 0.23 -1.74
CA GLN A 159 -3.84 -1.06 -2.42
C GLN A 159 -4.92 -1.04 -3.49
N LEU A 160 -4.54 -1.17 -4.76
CA LEU A 160 -5.45 -1.50 -5.86
C LEU A 160 -5.54 -3.02 -5.99
N LEU A 161 -6.74 -3.58 -5.88
CA LEU A 161 -7.02 -4.99 -6.18
C LEU A 161 -7.50 -5.08 -7.64
N LEU A 162 -6.76 -5.83 -8.46
CA LEU A 162 -6.98 -5.95 -9.92
C LEU A 162 -7.94 -7.09 -10.26
N ALA A 163 -7.87 -8.17 -9.48
CA ALA A 163 -8.75 -9.33 -9.61
C ALA A 163 -8.96 -9.94 -8.22
N ASP A 164 -10.22 -10.16 -7.84
CA ASP A 164 -10.58 -10.94 -6.65
C ASP A 164 -10.18 -12.42 -6.83
N GLY A 165 -9.61 -13.03 -5.78
CA GLY A 165 -9.17 -14.43 -5.76
C GLY A 165 -10.26 -15.44 -5.38
N SER A 166 -9.86 -16.59 -4.84
CA SER A 166 -10.79 -17.67 -4.43
C SER A 166 -11.71 -17.31 -3.27
N ASP A 167 -11.25 -16.44 -2.39
CA ASP A 167 -11.93 -16.01 -1.17
C ASP A 167 -12.11 -14.49 -1.16
N SER A 168 -13.08 -13.98 -0.40
CA SER A 168 -13.28 -12.53 -0.26
C SER A 168 -12.00 -11.85 0.24
N ASP A 169 -11.62 -10.75 -0.42
CA ASP A 169 -10.41 -9.97 -0.16
C ASP A 169 -9.08 -10.71 -0.42
N THR A 170 -9.09 -11.86 -1.10
CA THR A 170 -7.90 -12.45 -1.76
C THR A 170 -7.74 -11.93 -3.18
N GLY A 171 -6.61 -12.24 -3.84
CA GLY A 171 -6.35 -11.89 -5.24
C GLY A 171 -5.14 -10.99 -5.45
N TRP A 172 -4.99 -10.49 -6.69
CA TRP A 172 -3.82 -9.77 -7.15
C TRP A 172 -3.88 -8.27 -6.84
N ILE A 173 -2.94 -7.82 -6.02
CA ILE A 173 -2.84 -6.47 -5.48
C ILE A 173 -1.64 -5.75 -6.08
N PHE A 174 -1.81 -4.46 -6.36
CA PHE A 174 -0.79 -3.53 -6.80
C PHE A 174 -0.75 -2.35 -5.81
N VAL A 175 0.39 -2.13 -5.17
CA VAL A 175 0.52 -1.18 -4.06
C VAL A 175 1.11 0.14 -4.53
N TYR A 176 0.56 1.26 -4.06
CA TYR A 176 1.07 2.61 -4.28
C TYR A 176 1.51 3.17 -2.93
N GLU A 177 2.81 3.21 -2.65
CA GLU A 177 3.36 3.95 -1.50
C GLU A 177 3.55 5.44 -1.84
N HIS A 178 3.55 6.28 -0.80
CA HIS A 178 3.71 7.74 -0.89
C HIS A 178 2.71 8.48 -1.78
N ILE A 179 1.46 8.02 -1.86
CA ILE A 179 0.42 8.67 -2.69
C ILE A 179 -0.46 9.63 -1.87
N ASP A 180 -0.55 10.87 -2.33
CA ASP A 180 -1.62 11.81 -1.96
C ASP A 180 -2.79 11.57 -2.92
N LEU A 181 -3.84 10.92 -2.42
CA LEU A 181 -4.96 10.45 -3.23
C LEU A 181 -5.81 11.58 -3.81
N ALA A 182 -6.29 11.37 -5.04
CA ALA A 182 -7.16 12.31 -5.73
C ALA A 182 -8.55 12.36 -5.08
N PRO A 183 -9.26 13.52 -5.12
CA PRO A 183 -10.59 13.64 -4.51
C PRO A 183 -11.58 12.61 -5.05
N GLY A 184 -12.15 11.79 -4.15
CA GLY A 184 -13.08 10.70 -4.50
C GLY A 184 -12.43 9.32 -4.68
N ILE A 185 -11.11 9.20 -4.47
CA ILE A 185 -10.42 7.90 -4.38
C ILE A 185 -10.34 7.48 -2.90
N ASP A 186 -11.32 6.70 -2.47
CA ASP A 186 -11.45 6.13 -1.12
C ASP A 186 -11.51 4.59 -1.16
N VAL A 187 -11.41 3.92 0.00
CA VAL A 187 -11.60 2.45 0.09
C VAL A 187 -12.97 2.05 -0.47
N GLY A 188 -12.98 1.06 -1.37
CA GLY A 188 -14.16 0.62 -2.12
C GLY A 188 -14.38 1.34 -3.45
N THR A 189 -13.62 2.40 -3.77
CA THR A 189 -13.69 3.07 -5.07
C THR A 189 -13.24 2.13 -6.17
N VAL A 190 -14.07 1.99 -7.22
CA VAL A 190 -13.71 1.31 -8.46
C VAL A 190 -13.04 2.31 -9.39
N VAL A 191 -11.98 1.89 -10.07
CA VAL A 191 -11.17 2.72 -10.96
C VAL A 191 -10.93 2.03 -12.30
N GLU A 192 -10.74 2.81 -13.36
CA GLU A 192 -10.44 2.35 -14.72
C GLU A 192 -8.92 2.41 -15.01
N ARG A 193 -8.43 1.55 -15.91
CA ARG A 193 -7.06 1.53 -16.39
C ARG A 193 -6.63 2.89 -16.96
N GLY A 194 -5.58 3.47 -16.40
CA GLY A 194 -5.07 4.81 -16.73
C GLY A 194 -5.74 5.96 -15.96
N GLN A 195 -6.70 5.69 -15.08
CA GLN A 195 -7.32 6.71 -14.23
C GLN A 195 -6.30 7.30 -13.24
N LEU A 196 -6.35 8.63 -13.06
CA LEU A 196 -5.57 9.32 -12.04
C LEU A 196 -6.00 8.86 -10.62
N LEU A 197 -5.07 8.28 -9.87
CA LEU A 197 -5.28 7.88 -8.47
C LEU A 197 -4.88 8.96 -7.48
N GLY A 198 -3.91 9.82 -7.84
CA GLY A 198 -3.33 10.80 -6.95
C GLY A 198 -2.04 11.40 -7.48
N GLY A 199 -1.29 12.05 -6.61
CA GLY A 199 0.06 12.54 -6.88
C GLY A 199 1.07 12.04 -5.86
N ASN A 200 2.35 12.07 -6.22
CA ASN A 200 3.45 11.80 -5.30
C ASN A 200 3.47 12.79 -4.11
N ALA A 201 3.34 12.28 -2.89
CA ALA A 201 3.38 13.06 -1.65
C ALA A 201 4.80 13.44 -1.20
N MET A 202 5.85 12.75 -1.66
CA MET A 202 7.21 12.96 -1.17
C MET A 202 7.70 14.39 -1.47
N PRO A 203 8.19 15.15 -0.47
CA PRO A 203 8.72 16.48 -0.69
C PRO A 203 9.98 16.48 -1.56
N THR A 204 10.19 17.54 -2.33
CA THR A 204 11.44 17.77 -3.08
C THR A 204 12.66 17.73 -2.16
N GLY A 205 13.77 17.14 -2.60
CA GLY A 205 14.96 16.92 -1.78
C GLY A 205 14.88 15.73 -0.80
N VAL A 206 13.75 15.00 -0.73
CA VAL A 206 13.64 13.75 0.04
C VAL A 206 13.88 12.56 -0.87
N SER A 207 14.94 11.80 -0.59
CA SER A 207 15.35 10.60 -1.31
C SER A 207 14.49 9.38 -0.95
N ASN A 208 14.61 8.29 -1.73
CA ASN A 208 13.80 7.06 -1.59
C ASN A 208 12.28 7.35 -1.72
N ASN A 209 11.89 8.27 -2.59
CA ASN A 209 10.53 8.27 -3.14
C ASN A 209 10.34 6.96 -3.91
N HIS A 210 9.31 6.17 -3.55
CA HIS A 210 9.12 4.86 -4.16
C HIS A 210 7.68 4.49 -4.48
N LEU A 211 7.52 4.01 -5.70
CA LEU A 211 6.34 3.33 -6.18
C LEU A 211 6.50 1.84 -5.84
N GLN A 212 6.14 1.45 -4.63
CA GLN A 212 6.29 0.07 -4.13
C GLN A 212 5.37 -0.91 -4.89
N LEU A 213 5.75 -1.29 -6.11
CA LEU A 213 5.01 -2.22 -6.94
C LEU A 213 5.27 -3.68 -6.56
N THR A 214 4.93 -3.96 -5.31
CA THR A 214 4.70 -5.27 -4.73
C THR A 214 3.44 -5.84 -5.38
N PHE A 215 3.61 -6.49 -6.53
CA PHE A 215 2.56 -7.28 -7.18
C PHE A 215 2.42 -8.60 -6.44
N VAL A 216 1.39 -8.74 -5.60
CA VAL A 216 1.23 -9.87 -4.66
C VAL A 216 -0.16 -10.45 -4.68
N PHE A 217 -0.20 -11.74 -4.34
CA PHE A 217 -1.42 -12.45 -3.99
C PHE A 217 -1.69 -12.29 -2.48
N ASN A 218 -2.87 -11.79 -2.12
CA ASN A 218 -3.50 -11.81 -0.80
C ASN A 218 -2.99 -10.84 0.29
N GLU A 219 -1.69 -10.79 0.63
CA GLU A 219 -1.20 -10.02 1.79
C GLU A 219 0.09 -9.22 1.55
N GLN A 220 0.27 -8.13 2.31
CA GLN A 220 1.48 -7.30 2.35
C GLN A 220 2.68 -7.96 3.05
N GLY A 221 2.55 -9.21 3.52
CA GLY A 221 3.64 -9.94 4.14
C GLY A 221 4.78 -10.22 3.13
N PHE A 222 6.03 -10.04 3.57
CA PHE A 222 7.23 -10.48 2.82
C PHE A 222 7.32 -12.02 2.79
N THR A 223 6.36 -12.66 2.11
CA THR A 223 6.08 -14.10 2.19
C THR A 223 5.44 -14.62 0.91
N ARG A 224 6.10 -14.42 -0.24
CA ARG A 224 5.89 -15.15 -1.51
C ARG A 224 4.50 -14.99 -2.17
N ASP A 225 4.36 -14.58 -3.43
CA ASP A 225 5.29 -14.66 -4.56
C ASP A 225 5.26 -13.31 -5.34
N HIS A 226 6.25 -12.44 -5.13
CA HIS A 226 6.31 -11.13 -5.82
C HIS A 226 6.94 -11.31 -7.22
N THR A 227 6.47 -10.56 -8.22
CA THR A 227 7.09 -10.51 -9.57
C THR A 227 7.38 -9.07 -9.99
N CYS A 228 8.26 -8.88 -10.98
CA CYS A 228 8.53 -7.55 -11.52
C CYS A 228 7.37 -7.11 -12.43
N TRP A 229 6.70 -6.03 -12.04
CA TRP A 229 5.55 -5.46 -12.77
C TRP A 229 5.86 -5.01 -14.20
N LEU A 230 7.12 -4.68 -14.53
CA LEU A 230 7.52 -4.33 -15.91
C LEU A 230 7.23 -5.47 -16.89
N ASP A 231 7.29 -6.72 -16.43
CA ASP A 231 7.07 -7.89 -17.28
C ASP A 231 5.57 -8.21 -17.43
N GLN A 232 4.70 -7.39 -16.81
CA GLN A 232 3.23 -7.44 -16.94
C GLN A 232 2.64 -6.19 -17.64
N LEU A 233 3.45 -5.20 -18.00
CA LEU A 233 3.02 -4.05 -18.82
C LEU A 233 2.55 -4.50 -20.21
N ASP A 234 1.72 -3.68 -20.88
CA ASP A 234 1.54 -3.81 -22.34
C ASP A 234 2.75 -3.27 -23.13
N ASP A 235 2.79 -3.57 -24.43
CA ASP A 235 3.91 -3.19 -25.30
C ASP A 235 4.15 -1.67 -25.37
N GLU A 236 3.09 -0.86 -25.21
CA GLU A 236 3.16 0.61 -25.26
C GLU A 236 3.76 1.16 -23.97
N ALA A 237 3.16 0.85 -22.81
CA ALA A 237 3.66 1.24 -21.51
C ALA A 237 5.07 0.68 -21.23
N ARG A 238 5.37 -0.54 -21.69
CA ARG A 238 6.72 -1.12 -21.58
C ARG A 238 7.73 -0.31 -22.40
N THR A 239 7.38 0.06 -23.63
CA THR A 239 8.24 0.89 -24.50
C THR A 239 8.48 2.27 -23.87
N GLU A 240 7.46 2.90 -23.28
CA GLU A 240 7.60 4.18 -22.61
C GLU A 240 8.49 4.11 -21.36
N VAL A 241 8.28 3.10 -20.49
CA VAL A 241 9.08 2.91 -19.27
C VAL A 241 10.54 2.56 -19.57
N ASP A 242 10.80 1.67 -20.55
CA ASP A 242 12.17 1.37 -20.96
C ASP A 242 12.85 2.59 -21.63
N ALA A 243 12.10 3.43 -22.36
CA ALA A 243 12.61 4.69 -22.90
C ALA A 243 12.90 5.73 -21.80
N TRP A 244 12.04 5.85 -20.78
CA TRP A 244 12.26 6.67 -19.58
C TRP A 244 13.52 6.22 -18.82
N PHE A 245 13.64 4.93 -18.55
CA PHE A 245 14.79 4.37 -17.85
C PHE A 245 16.07 4.52 -18.67
N GLY A 246 16.00 4.39 -19.99
CA GLY A 246 17.10 4.70 -20.92
C GLY A 246 17.60 6.14 -20.81
N ARG A 247 16.71 7.14 -20.66
CA ARG A 247 17.10 8.53 -20.37
C ARG A 247 17.77 8.63 -18.99
N LEU A 248 17.18 8.00 -17.98
CA LEU A 248 17.64 8.08 -16.59
C LEU A 248 19.02 7.45 -16.39
N LYS A 249 19.24 6.19 -16.79
CA LYS A 249 20.54 5.52 -16.60
C LYS A 249 21.68 6.12 -17.45
N SER A 250 21.33 6.97 -18.41
CA SER A 250 22.28 7.73 -19.23
C SER A 250 22.50 9.17 -18.72
N SER A 251 21.81 9.59 -17.65
CA SER A 251 21.88 10.97 -17.15
C SER A 251 23.14 11.19 -16.31
N GLN A 252 23.65 12.43 -16.30
CA GLN A 252 24.79 12.78 -15.46
C GLN A 252 24.42 12.82 -13.98
N SER A 253 23.17 13.14 -13.60
CA SER A 253 22.69 13.08 -12.21
C SER A 253 22.79 11.64 -11.68
N PHE A 254 22.21 10.70 -12.40
CA PHE A 254 22.21 9.28 -12.05
C PHE A 254 23.63 8.71 -11.95
N LEU A 255 24.44 8.84 -13.01
CA LEU A 255 25.78 8.27 -13.06
C LEU A 255 26.72 8.87 -12.00
N SER A 256 26.59 10.17 -11.67
CA SER A 256 27.45 10.80 -10.66
C SER A 256 26.98 10.53 -9.23
N GLY A 257 25.67 10.59 -8.95
CA GLY A 257 25.13 10.29 -7.63
C GLY A 257 25.35 8.83 -7.23
N TRP A 258 24.97 7.88 -8.09
CA TRP A 258 25.11 6.45 -7.80
C TRP A 258 26.55 5.95 -7.84
N GLY A 259 27.39 6.50 -8.73
CA GLY A 259 28.82 6.23 -8.75
C GLY A 259 29.60 6.76 -7.53
N THR A 260 28.98 7.60 -6.68
CA THR A 260 29.63 8.18 -5.49
C THR A 260 28.87 7.94 -4.17
N ALA A 261 27.81 7.14 -4.17
CA ALA A 261 27.02 6.84 -2.97
C ALA A 261 27.83 6.03 -1.93
N LEU A 262 27.81 6.50 -0.67
CA LEU A 262 28.55 5.90 0.46
C LEU A 262 27.66 5.35 1.59
N ASP A 263 26.36 5.65 1.57
CA ASP A 263 25.42 5.32 2.65
C ASP A 263 24.60 4.06 2.35
N GLU A 264 24.33 3.26 3.39
CA GLU A 264 23.64 1.97 3.27
C GLU A 264 22.16 2.14 2.85
N GLY A 265 21.75 1.41 1.81
CA GLY A 265 20.46 1.60 1.12
C GLY A 265 20.56 2.42 -0.16
N TYR A 266 21.66 3.17 -0.36
CA TYR A 266 22.02 3.84 -1.61
C TYR A 266 23.14 3.11 -2.38
N TYR A 267 23.43 1.86 -2.03
CA TYR A 267 24.36 1.02 -2.78
C TYR A 267 23.75 0.41 -4.04
N SER A 268 22.42 0.44 -4.19
CA SER A 268 21.64 -0.24 -5.25
C SER A 268 22.34 -0.20 -6.61
N TYR A 269 22.58 1.00 -7.15
CA TYR A 269 23.26 1.14 -8.44
C TYR A 269 24.77 1.25 -8.38
N ARG A 270 25.39 1.44 -7.21
CA ARG A 270 26.86 1.47 -7.13
C ARG A 270 27.46 0.11 -7.47
N GLY A 271 26.85 -0.98 -6.97
CA GLY A 271 27.21 -2.35 -7.39
C GLY A 271 26.81 -2.65 -8.85
N LEU A 272 25.63 -2.18 -9.30
CA LEU A 272 25.13 -2.42 -10.67
C LEU A 272 25.81 -1.60 -11.77
N LEU A 273 26.69 -0.66 -11.41
CA LEU A 273 27.55 0.08 -12.33
C LEU A 273 28.91 -0.62 -12.57
N ASP A 274 29.20 -1.73 -11.88
CA ASP A 274 30.34 -2.58 -12.21
C ASP A 274 30.07 -3.30 -13.54
N ALA A 275 30.75 -2.86 -14.61
CA ALA A 275 30.60 -3.42 -15.95
C ALA A 275 31.24 -4.81 -16.14
N GLY A 276 31.94 -5.35 -15.15
CA GLY A 276 32.44 -6.72 -15.11
C GLY A 276 31.39 -7.70 -14.58
N ALA A 277 30.62 -7.30 -13.57
CA ALA A 277 29.48 -8.05 -13.04
C ALA A 277 28.20 -7.84 -13.87
N TYR A 278 27.96 -6.61 -14.34
CA TYR A 278 26.75 -6.18 -15.04
C TYR A 278 27.09 -5.55 -16.40
N PRO A 279 27.48 -6.35 -17.42
CA PRO A 279 27.98 -5.84 -18.70
C PRO A 279 26.92 -5.10 -19.56
N ASP A 280 25.63 -5.36 -19.34
CA ASP A 280 24.52 -4.60 -19.94
C ASP A 280 24.25 -3.25 -19.22
N GLY A 281 25.00 -2.99 -18.15
CA GLY A 281 24.71 -1.97 -17.16
C GLY A 281 23.41 -2.23 -16.38
N PRO A 282 22.90 -1.22 -15.66
CA PRO A 282 21.74 -1.38 -14.80
C PRO A 282 20.43 -1.67 -15.55
N LYS A 283 19.60 -2.49 -14.88
CA LYS A 283 18.23 -2.93 -15.21
C LYS A 283 17.28 -2.53 -14.08
N LEU A 284 15.97 -2.64 -14.32
CA LEU A 284 14.90 -2.36 -13.34
C LEU A 284 14.43 -3.60 -12.56
N CYS A 285 14.53 -4.78 -13.18
CA CYS A 285 14.20 -6.07 -12.58
C CYS A 285 15.46 -6.92 -12.42
N TYR A 286 15.59 -7.62 -11.28
CA TYR A 286 16.61 -8.63 -11.03
C TYR A 286 15.99 -9.89 -10.40
N GLU A 287 16.76 -10.97 -10.35
CA GLU A 287 16.41 -12.14 -9.54
C GLU A 287 16.33 -11.73 -8.05
N GLN A 288 15.38 -12.30 -7.32
CA GLN A 288 15.17 -12.02 -5.90
C GLN A 288 16.40 -12.41 -5.07
N GLY A 289 16.82 -11.51 -4.18
CA GLY A 289 18.03 -11.68 -3.38
C GLY A 289 19.34 -11.39 -4.12
N THR A 290 19.31 -10.72 -5.28
CA THR A 290 20.54 -10.28 -5.97
C THR A 290 21.30 -9.29 -5.09
N ASP A 291 22.39 -9.71 -4.46
CA ASP A 291 23.17 -8.85 -3.56
C ASP A 291 24.00 -7.84 -4.35
N VAL A 292 23.64 -6.57 -4.19
CA VAL A 292 24.29 -5.41 -4.83
C VAL A 292 25.00 -4.51 -3.81
N ARG A 293 24.98 -4.89 -2.54
CA ARG A 293 25.80 -4.26 -1.50
C ARG A 293 27.26 -4.61 -1.79
N GLU A 294 28.16 -3.67 -1.51
CA GLU A 294 29.54 -3.80 -1.98
C GLU A 294 30.28 -4.95 -1.29
N VAL A 295 30.75 -5.92 -2.09
CA VAL A 295 31.61 -7.02 -1.64
C VAL A 295 33.07 -6.54 -1.64
N TYR A 296 33.51 -5.98 -0.52
CA TYR A 296 34.90 -5.59 -0.23
C TYR A 296 35.45 -6.29 1.02
#